data_AF-A0A0Q7AAN3-F1
#
_entry.id   AF-A0A0Q7AAN3-F1
#
_cell.length_a   1.000
_cell.length_b   1.000
_cell.length_c   1.000
_cell.angle_alpha   90.00
_cell.angle_beta   90.00
_cell.angle_gamma   90.00
#
_symmetry.space_group_name_H-M   'P 1'
#
loop_
_entity.id
_entity.type
_entity.pdbx_description
1 polymer ?
#
loop_
_entity_poly.entity_id
_entity_poly.type
_entity_poly.pdbx_seq_one_letter_code
_entity_poly.pdbx_strand_id
1 'polypeptide(L)'
;MNALRVAELRQPKVARAELLTLIASLPPCGIGMEARSGAHHWARLFQTRGHTVRLTAPKLVAPYRMSGKQGKNDAADAAATA
;
A
#
# COMPACT_ATOMS: atom_id res chain seq x y z
N MET A 1 -21.12 -18.18 4.56
CA MET A 1 -20.37 -17.53 5.66
C MET A 1 -19.70 -16.28 5.10
N ASN A 2 -20.42 -15.15 5.09
CA ASN A 2 -19.91 -13.90 4.53
C ASN A 2 -19.39 -13.07 5.69
N ALA A 3 -18.07 -13.14 5.93
CA ALA A 3 -17.43 -12.21 6.86
C ALA A 3 -17.66 -10.81 6.29
N LEU A 4 -18.43 -9.99 7.01
CA LEU A 4 -18.45 -8.55 6.80
C LEU A 4 -16.99 -8.11 6.76
N ARG A 5 -16.51 -7.67 5.58
CA ARG A 5 -15.13 -7.21 5.40
C ARG A 5 -15.01 -5.88 6.13
N VAL A 6 -14.76 -5.95 7.44
CA VAL A 6 -14.31 -4.80 8.21
C VAL A 6 -12.96 -4.41 7.63
N ALA A 7 -12.87 -3.18 7.11
CA ALA A 7 -11.58 -2.62 6.74
C ALA A 7 -10.77 -2.43 8.03
N GLU A 8 -9.71 -3.21 8.19
CA GLU A 8 -8.82 -3.15 9.35
C GLU A 8 -7.53 -2.45 8.97
N LEU A 9 -7.22 -1.32 9.62
CA LEU A 9 -5.95 -0.63 9.43
C LEU A 9 -4.83 -1.42 10.10
N ARG A 10 -3.92 -1.98 9.30
CA ARG A 10 -2.70 -2.63 9.77
C ARG A 10 -1.46 -1.87 9.31
N GLN A 11 -0.58 -1.57 10.26
CA GLN A 11 0.68 -0.86 10.03
C GLN A 11 1.85 -1.59 10.74
N PRO A 12 2.12 -2.87 10.38
CA PRO A 12 3.21 -3.62 10.95
C PRO A 12 4.56 -3.03 10.54
N LYS A 13 5.55 -3.11 11.43
CA LYS A 13 6.95 -2.86 11.07
C LYS A 13 7.45 -4.05 10.26
N VAL A 14 7.69 -3.84 8.97
CA VAL A 14 8.17 -4.89 8.05
C VAL A 14 9.50 -4.46 7.47
N ALA A 15 10.52 -5.31 7.59
CA ALA A 15 11.80 -5.06 6.94
C ALA A 15 11.62 -5.09 5.41
N ARG A 16 12.36 -4.23 4.70
CA ARG A 16 12.27 -4.14 3.22
C ARG A 16 12.45 -5.50 2.54
N ALA A 17 13.35 -6.33 3.05
CA ALA A 17 13.63 -7.66 2.52
C ALA A 17 12.46 -8.66 2.73
N GLU A 18 11.67 -8.47 3.77
CA GLU A 18 10.57 -9.37 4.15
C GLU A 18 9.23 -8.99 3.50
N LEU A 19 9.11 -7.75 3.03
CA LEU A 19 7.87 -7.24 2.44
C LEU A 19 7.37 -8.10 1.27
N LEU A 20 8.27 -8.54 0.38
CA LEU A 20 7.87 -9.37 -0.75
C LEU A 20 7.33 -10.73 -0.29
N THR A 21 7.97 -11.34 0.71
CA THR A 21 7.54 -12.62 1.29
C THR A 21 6.17 -12.49 1.95
N LEU A 22 5.97 -11.40 2.70
CA LEU A 22 4.69 -11.12 3.34
C LEU A 22 3.56 -10.90 2.33
N ILE A 23 3.80 -10.16 1.25
CA ILE A 23 2.77 -9.96 0.22
C ILE A 23 2.52 -11.25 -0.55
N ALA A 24 3.56 -12.03 -0.86
CA ALA A 24 3.43 -13.30 -1.58
C ALA A 24 2.72 -14.40 -0.78
N SER A 25 2.61 -14.29 0.55
CA SER A 25 1.82 -15.22 1.37
C SER A 25 0.32 -14.90 1.37
N LEU A 26 -0.07 -13.73 0.86
CA LEU A 26 -1.46 -13.32 0.70
C LEU A 26 -2.04 -13.91 -0.60
N PRO A 27 -3.36 -14.20 -0.64
CA PRO A 27 -4.01 -14.53 -1.90
C PRO A 27 -3.89 -13.36 -2.91
N PRO A 28 -3.92 -13.64 -4.22
CA PRO A 28 -3.96 -12.60 -5.26
C PRO A 28 -5.01 -11.53 -4.93
N CYS A 29 -4.56 -10.27 -4.85
CA CYS A 29 -5.39 -9.16 -4.37
C CYS A 29 -5.04 -7.85 -5.09
N GLY A 30 -5.93 -6.86 -4.94
CA GLY A 30 -5.70 -5.50 -5.41
C GLY A 30 -4.82 -4.71 -4.43
N ILE A 31 -3.74 -4.10 -4.92
CA ILE A 31 -2.81 -3.28 -4.13
C ILE A 31 -2.82 -1.86 -4.69
N GLY A 32 -3.29 -0.90 -3.88
CA GLY A 32 -3.14 0.53 -4.16
C GLY A 32 -1.83 1.05 -3.57
N MET A 33 -1.02 1.75 -4.36
CA MET A 33 0.19 2.41 -3.87
C MET A 33 0.34 3.81 -4.47
N GLU A 34 0.89 4.75 -3.70
CA GLU A 34 1.32 6.03 -4.27
C GLU A 34 2.53 5.84 -5.20
N ALA A 35 2.47 6.43 -6.39
CA ALA A 35 3.57 6.46 -7.35
C ALA A 35 4.71 7.39 -6.85
N ARG A 36 5.70 6.79 -6.17
CA ARG A 36 7.00 7.42 -5.85
C ARG A 36 8.15 6.58 -6.43
N SER A 37 9.38 7.10 -6.39
CA SER A 37 10.61 6.47 -6.93
C SER A 37 10.82 4.99 -6.53
N GLY A 38 10.29 4.52 -5.38
CA GLY A 38 10.31 3.11 -4.98
C GLY A 38 9.12 2.27 -5.42
N ALA A 39 7.97 2.89 -5.72
CA ALA A 39 6.69 2.19 -5.90
C ALA A 39 6.63 1.37 -7.19
N HIS A 40 7.28 1.83 -8.27
CA HIS A 40 7.31 1.12 -9.54
C HIS A 40 8.06 -0.21 -9.44
N HIS A 41 9.16 -0.25 -8.67
CA HIS A 41 9.90 -1.49 -8.42
C HIS A 41 9.03 -2.52 -7.69
N TRP A 42 8.35 -2.10 -6.61
CA TRP A 42 7.43 -2.95 -5.87
C TRP A 42 6.23 -3.38 -6.70
N ALA A 43 5.68 -2.49 -7.52
CA ALA A 43 4.56 -2.80 -8.39
C ALA A 43 4.87 -3.96 -9.32
N ARG A 44 6.08 -3.97 -9.91
CA ARG A 44 6.51 -5.08 -10.76
C ARG A 44 6.62 -6.38 -9.96
N LEU A 45 7.26 -6.35 -8.80
CA LEU A 45 7.43 -7.53 -7.96
C LEU A 45 6.10 -8.12 -7.46
N PHE A 46 5.12 -7.28 -7.14
CA PHE A 46 3.81 -7.78 -6.71
C PHE A 46 3.01 -8.33 -7.90
N GLN A 47 3.11 -7.73 -9.07
CA GLN A 47 2.49 -8.26 -10.29
C GLN A 47 3.05 -9.64 -10.68
N THR A 48 4.36 -9.88 -10.52
CA THR A 48 4.92 -11.22 -10.79
C THR A 48 4.44 -12.29 -9.80
N ARG A 49 3.88 -11.89 -8.66
CA ARG A 49 3.25 -12.78 -7.67
C ARG A 49 1.74 -12.92 -7.87
N GLY A 50 1.18 -12.33 -8.93
CA GLY A 50 -0.23 -12.43 -9.29
C GLY A 50 -1.13 -11.35 -8.68
N HIS A 51 -0.57 -10.34 -8.02
CA HIS A 51 -1.36 -9.22 -7.49
C HIS A 51 -1.64 -8.17 -8.57
N THR A 52 -2.80 -7.54 -8.48
CA THR A 52 -3.15 -6.41 -9.34
C THR A 52 -2.73 -5.12 -8.66
N VAL A 53 -1.78 -4.38 -9.23
CA VAL A 53 -1.26 -3.15 -8.62
C VAL A 53 -1.82 -1.92 -9.34
N ARG A 54 -2.30 -0.94 -8.58
CA ARG A 54 -2.72 0.39 -9.06
C ARG A 54 -1.83 1.45 -8.44
N LEU A 55 -1.07 2.14 -9.28
CA LEU A 55 -0.23 3.27 -8.90
C LEU A 55 -1.01 4.58 -9.04
N THR A 56 -1.16 5.32 -7.94
CA THR A 56 -1.87 6.60 -7.92
C THR A 56 -0.87 7.75 -7.83
N ALA A 57 -1.04 8.78 -8.67
CA ALA A 57 -0.15 9.93 -8.67
C ALA A 57 -0.17 10.68 -7.32
N PRO A 58 0.97 11.15 -6.79
CA PRO A 58 1.06 11.92 -5.54
C PRO A 58 0.09 13.10 -5.44
N LYS A 59 -0.17 13.77 -6.58
CA LYS A 59 -1.09 14.91 -6.67
C LYS A 59 -2.55 14.52 -6.38
N LEU A 60 -2.91 13.27 -6.65
CA LEU A 60 -4.26 12.75 -6.43
C LEU A 60 -4.43 12.16 -5.02
N VAL A 61 -3.35 11.69 -4.39
CA VAL A 61 -3.37 11.25 -2.99
C VAL A 61 -3.14 12.40 -1.98
N ALA A 62 -2.58 13.53 -2.43
CA ALA A 62 -2.34 14.71 -1.60
C ALA A 62 -3.52 15.18 -0.73
N PRO A 63 -4.78 15.29 -1.24
CA PRO A 63 -5.91 15.68 -0.40
C PRO A 63 -6.31 14.62 0.65
N TYR A 64 -5.86 13.37 0.50
CA TYR A 64 -6.14 12.27 1.41
C TYR A 64 -5.06 12.06 2.47
N ARG A 65 -3.98 12.84 2.43
CA ARG A 65 -2.96 12.86 3.47
C ARG A 65 -3.46 13.66 4.66
N MET A 66 -3.85 13.00 5.74
CA MET A 66 -4.28 13.68 6.97
C MET A 66 -3.15 14.48 7.66
N SER A 67 -1.89 14.27 7.27
CA SER A 67 -0.76 15.08 7.71
C SER A 67 -0.46 16.16 6.67
N GLY A 68 -0.68 17.43 7.02
CA GLY A 68 -0.36 18.59 6.16
C GLY A 68 1.11 18.68 5.74
N LYS A 69 1.47 19.82 5.11
CA LYS A 69 2.75 20.19 4.44
C LYS A 69 4.10 19.79 5.09
N GLN A 70 4.16 19.14 6.25
CA GLN A 70 5.39 18.77 6.96
C GLN A 70 5.53 17.28 7.33
N GLY A 71 4.61 16.40 6.94
CA GLY A 71 4.68 14.97 7.28
C GLY A 71 5.52 14.13 6.31
N LYS A 72 6.86 14.27 6.29
CA LYS A 72 7.75 13.26 5.71
C LYS A 72 7.79 12.02 6.62
N ASN A 73 6.69 11.29 6.70
CA ASN A 73 6.68 9.99 7.36
C ASN A 73 5.85 9.02 6.53
N ASP A 74 6.52 8.01 5.95
CA ASP A 74 5.91 6.93 5.17
C ASP A 74 4.79 6.18 5.92
N ALA A 75 4.68 6.37 7.24
CA ALA A 75 3.62 5.81 8.09
C ALA A 75 2.25 6.49 7.95
N ALA A 76 2.16 7.75 7.49
CA ALA A 76 0.91 8.52 7.48
C ALA A 76 -0.01 8.20 6.28
N ASP A 77 0.47 7.44 5.28
CA ASP A 77 -0.25 7.18 4.03
C ASP A 77 -1.22 6.00 4.13
N ALA A 78 -1.12 5.18 5.19
CA ALA A 78 -1.93 3.96 5.35
C ALA A 78 -3.40 4.20 5.76
N ALA A 79 -3.80 5.43 6.11
CA ALA A 79 -5.12 5.72 6.68
C ALA A 79 -6.18 6.23 5.68
N ALA A 80 -5.91 6.22 4.37
CA ALA A 80 -6.80 6.87 3.38
C ALA A 80 -7.99 6.02 2.88
N THR A 81 -8.34 4.91 3.53
CA THR A 81 -9.56 4.13 3.23
C THR A 81 -10.23 3.65 4.51
N ALA A 82 -11.09 4.48 5.10
CA ALA A 82 -12.10 4.12 6.09
C ALA A 82 -13.42 4.76 5.70
#